data_AF-A0A4Y6IGC2-F1
#
_entry.id   AF-A0A4Y6IGC2-F1
#
_cell.length_a   1.000
_cell.length_b   1.000
_cell.length_c   1.000
_cell.angle_alpha   90.00
_cell.angle_beta   90.00
_cell.angle_gamma   90.00
#
_symmetry.space_group_name_H-M   'P 1'
#
loop_
_entity.id
_entity.type
_entity.pdbx_description
1 polymer ?
#
loop_
_entity_poly.entity_id
_entity_poly.type
_entity_poly.pdbx_seq_one_letter_code
_entity_poly.pdbx_strand_id
1 'polypeptide(L)'
;MNRQAPKRHQRGVVGVLSFLICLSFLSLLFLEFATAKTREQQLSQAAPFYDRMKHIIQQINAYQMDQVGRGLTTVNGLGIFPHAWSLLEPYYLPSCNYSDEQKGLCLPSRKTPWGTEMQITLAYSADANRFPQMTISIPMQPKNDTFALERDAYISALGKLPGTRMDESKNAIQLVISRLDNAIQHDGVVKRSGNNSTLTGDWDTGGKFAITNAKDVMIRNHDGSQRNLATAVIDTFVAKHGDRVNKPKCPTHLKPDIQVAIKGVFPHSEANRFNEVSMQKAYTTPYTNYWVIGLDYYAVNKISSKWVFMHDGEVSVSLRCIPN
;
A
#
# COMPACT_ATOMS: atom_id res chain seq x y z
N MET A 1 24.82 -33.57 -107.28
CA MET A 1 25.06 -32.56 -106.21
C MET A 1 23.98 -32.70 -105.15
N ASN A 2 24.33 -33.18 -103.95
CA ASN A 2 23.71 -32.86 -102.66
C ASN A 2 24.26 -33.83 -101.60
N ARG A 3 25.25 -33.38 -100.83
CA ARG A 3 25.68 -34.03 -99.58
C ARG A 3 25.06 -33.23 -98.43
N GLN A 4 24.06 -33.79 -97.77
CA GLN A 4 23.60 -33.30 -96.48
C GLN A 4 24.65 -33.64 -95.42
N ALA A 5 25.12 -32.63 -94.68
CA ALA A 5 25.92 -32.81 -93.48
C ALA A 5 24.99 -33.16 -92.30
N PRO A 6 25.34 -34.14 -91.44
CA PRO A 6 24.55 -34.41 -90.25
C PRO A 6 24.78 -33.32 -89.19
N LYS A 7 23.72 -32.59 -88.84
CA LYS A 7 23.68 -31.73 -87.64
C LYS A 7 23.82 -32.61 -86.40
N ARG A 8 25.00 -32.60 -85.78
CA ARG A 8 25.28 -33.25 -84.50
C ARG A 8 24.52 -32.47 -83.40
N HIS A 9 23.48 -33.07 -82.85
CA HIS A 9 22.64 -32.48 -81.82
C HIS A 9 23.45 -32.19 -80.53
N GLN A 10 23.71 -30.92 -80.23
CA GLN A 10 24.17 -30.43 -78.92
C GLN A 10 23.04 -30.48 -77.84
N ARG A 11 22.23 -31.55 -77.82
CA ARG A 11 21.16 -31.70 -76.80
C ARG A 11 21.71 -32.08 -75.42
N GLY A 12 22.91 -32.68 -75.35
CA GLY A 12 23.54 -33.06 -74.08
C GLY A 12 24.10 -31.87 -73.29
N VAL A 13 24.71 -30.89 -73.94
CA VAL A 13 25.36 -29.75 -73.25
C VAL A 13 24.34 -28.76 -72.68
N VAL A 14 23.24 -28.51 -73.40
CA VAL A 14 22.14 -27.65 -72.91
C VAL A 14 21.41 -28.28 -71.73
N GLY A 15 21.22 -29.61 -71.73
CA GLY A 15 20.62 -30.32 -70.60
C GLY A 15 21.47 -30.25 -69.32
N VAL A 16 22.79 -30.38 -69.45
CA VAL A 16 23.73 -30.25 -68.32
C VAL A 16 23.79 -28.81 -67.80
N LEU A 17 23.79 -27.81 -68.69
CA LEU A 17 23.83 -26.41 -68.29
C LEU A 17 22.56 -25.98 -67.54
N SER A 18 21.38 -26.39 -68.03
CA SER A 18 20.11 -26.13 -67.33
C SER A 18 20.04 -26.83 -65.98
N PHE A 19 20.57 -28.05 -65.87
CA PHE A 19 20.62 -28.77 -64.60
C PHE A 19 21.53 -28.08 -63.57
N LEU A 20 22.68 -27.55 -63.99
CA LEU A 20 23.59 -26.77 -63.13
C LEU A 20 22.95 -25.46 -62.63
N ILE A 21 22.23 -24.76 -63.49
CA ILE A 21 21.49 -23.54 -63.11
C ILE A 21 20.41 -23.90 -62.09
N CYS A 22 19.60 -24.93 -62.33
CA CYS A 22 18.61 -25.41 -61.37
C CYS A 22 19.26 -25.79 -60.02
N LEU A 23 20.41 -26.46 -60.03
CA LEU A 23 21.12 -26.85 -58.81
C LEU A 23 21.62 -25.62 -58.03
N SER A 24 22.07 -24.58 -58.72
CA SER A 24 22.51 -23.33 -58.09
C SER A 24 21.38 -22.53 -57.46
N PHE A 25 20.20 -22.49 -58.09
CA PHE A 25 19.01 -21.89 -57.48
C PHE A 25 18.51 -22.71 -56.29
N LEU A 26 18.56 -24.04 -56.41
CA LEU A 26 18.18 -24.94 -55.33
C LEU A 26 19.11 -24.80 -54.12
N SER A 27 20.42 -24.65 -54.33
CA SER A 27 21.38 -24.44 -53.23
C SER A 27 21.17 -23.11 -52.52
N LEU A 28 20.85 -22.03 -53.25
CA LEU A 28 20.49 -20.74 -52.65
C LEU A 28 19.20 -20.85 -51.82
N LEU A 29 18.17 -21.52 -52.33
CA LEU A 29 16.93 -21.78 -51.57
C LEU A 29 17.18 -22.61 -50.31
N PHE A 30 18.05 -23.62 -50.38
CA PHE A 30 18.42 -24.41 -49.21
C PHE A 30 19.19 -23.59 -48.17
N LEU A 31 20.06 -22.66 -48.58
CA LEU A 31 20.77 -21.76 -47.67
C LEU A 31 19.81 -20.80 -46.95
N GLU A 32 18.87 -20.19 -47.67
CA GLU A 32 17.83 -19.33 -47.08
C GLU A 32 16.92 -20.11 -46.12
N PHE A 33 16.51 -21.33 -46.48
CA PHE A 33 15.70 -22.16 -45.60
C PHE A 33 16.48 -22.63 -44.35
N ALA A 34 17.76 -22.99 -44.53
CA ALA A 34 18.62 -23.39 -43.42
C ALA A 34 18.84 -22.22 -42.44
N THR A 35 19.08 -21.01 -42.94
CA THR A 35 19.26 -19.82 -42.09
C THR A 35 17.97 -19.43 -41.36
N ALA A 36 16.81 -19.49 -42.03
CA ALA A 36 15.51 -19.26 -41.42
C ALA A 36 15.21 -20.25 -40.28
N LYS A 37 15.41 -21.55 -40.53
CA LYS A 37 15.21 -22.60 -39.51
C LYS A 37 16.19 -22.45 -38.34
N THR A 38 17.45 -22.09 -38.62
CA THR A 38 18.45 -21.83 -37.58
C THR A 38 18.03 -20.66 -36.70
N ARG A 39 17.51 -19.59 -37.29
CA ARG A 39 16.99 -18.42 -36.56
C ARG A 39 15.79 -18.77 -35.67
N GLU A 40 14.87 -19.58 -36.17
CA GLU A 40 13.70 -20.05 -35.41
C GLU A 40 14.10 -20.93 -34.21
N GLN A 41 15.00 -21.88 -34.42
CA GLN A 41 15.54 -22.72 -33.33
C GLN A 41 16.22 -21.89 -32.25
N GLN A 42 16.93 -20.83 -32.61
CA GLN A 42 17.70 -20.00 -31.68
C GLN A 42 16.79 -19.03 -30.91
N LEU A 43 15.73 -18.52 -31.55
CA LEU A 43 14.66 -17.82 -30.84
C LEU A 43 13.94 -18.74 -29.84
N SER A 44 13.79 -20.03 -30.17
CA SER A 44 13.21 -21.01 -29.25
C SER A 44 14.11 -21.27 -28.03
N GLN A 45 15.43 -21.19 -28.18
CA GLN A 45 16.38 -21.30 -27.06
C GLN A 45 16.36 -20.08 -26.14
N ALA A 46 16.11 -18.89 -26.69
CA ALA A 46 16.02 -17.66 -25.91
C ALA A 46 14.68 -17.50 -25.14
N ALA A 47 13.61 -18.14 -25.62
CA ALA A 47 12.26 -18.02 -25.04
C ALA A 47 12.16 -18.48 -23.57
N PRO A 48 12.69 -19.65 -23.16
CA PRO A 48 12.68 -20.07 -21.76
C PRO A 48 13.36 -19.07 -20.83
N PHE A 49 14.46 -18.44 -21.28
CA PHE A 49 15.14 -17.43 -20.47
C PHE A 49 14.32 -16.15 -20.36
N TYR A 50 13.67 -15.71 -21.43
CA TYR A 50 12.73 -14.60 -21.40
C TYR A 50 11.58 -14.85 -20.40
N ASP A 51 10.97 -16.03 -20.43
CA ASP A 51 9.87 -16.38 -19.51
C ASP A 51 10.35 -16.46 -18.06
N ARG A 52 11.57 -16.98 -17.83
CA ARG A 52 12.21 -16.98 -16.53
C ARG A 52 12.44 -15.56 -16.01
N MET A 53 12.97 -14.66 -16.83
CA MET A 53 13.18 -13.27 -16.45
C MET A 53 11.85 -12.55 -16.16
N LYS A 54 10.81 -12.82 -16.95
CA LYS A 54 9.45 -12.34 -16.70
C LYS A 54 8.93 -12.80 -15.34
N HIS A 55 9.14 -14.08 -15.00
CA HIS A 55 8.77 -14.62 -13.70
C HIS A 55 9.55 -13.97 -12.56
N ILE A 56 10.87 -13.78 -12.71
CA ILE A 56 11.71 -13.08 -11.72
C ILE A 56 11.18 -11.65 -11.46
N ILE A 57 10.81 -10.90 -12.51
CA ILE A 57 10.21 -9.56 -12.36
C ILE A 57 8.91 -9.64 -11.54
N GLN A 58 8.03 -10.60 -11.84
CA GLN A 58 6.79 -10.80 -11.08
C GLN A 58 7.06 -11.09 -9.60
N GLN A 59 8.07 -11.90 -9.30
CA GLN A 59 8.45 -12.24 -7.93
C GLN A 59 9.09 -11.07 -7.18
N ILE A 60 9.90 -10.24 -7.86
CA ILE A 60 10.41 -8.98 -7.30
C ILE A 60 9.26 -8.01 -6.99
N ASN A 61 8.24 -7.96 -7.82
CA ASN A 61 7.04 -7.16 -7.57
C ASN A 61 6.24 -7.69 -6.36
N ALA A 62 6.11 -9.01 -6.20
CA ALA A 62 5.50 -9.61 -5.02
C ALA A 62 6.30 -9.27 -3.74
N TYR A 63 7.64 -9.35 -3.80
CA TYR A 63 8.51 -8.94 -2.71
C TYR A 63 8.28 -7.47 -2.30
N GLN A 64 8.24 -6.54 -3.27
CA GLN A 64 7.95 -5.12 -2.99
C GLN A 64 6.63 -4.94 -2.24
N MET A 65 5.56 -5.62 -2.68
CA MET A 65 4.25 -5.56 -2.04
C MET A 65 4.27 -6.05 -0.60
N ASP A 66 5.00 -7.13 -0.32
CA ASP A 66 5.12 -7.66 1.05
C ASP A 66 5.92 -6.73 1.96
N GLN A 67 7.00 -6.11 1.46
CA GLN A 67 7.79 -5.17 2.24
C GLN A 67 6.97 -3.94 2.66
N VAL A 68 6.18 -3.41 1.74
CA VAL A 68 5.27 -2.27 2.01
C VAL A 68 4.10 -2.72 2.89
N GLY A 69 3.46 -3.86 2.59
CA GLY A 69 2.33 -4.38 3.36
C GLY A 69 2.65 -4.66 4.82
N ARG A 70 3.88 -5.12 5.10
CA ARG A 70 4.38 -5.35 6.47
C ARG A 70 4.83 -4.06 7.17
N GLY A 71 4.99 -2.95 6.46
CA GLY A 71 5.48 -1.68 7.00
C GLY A 71 6.97 -1.72 7.37
N LEU A 72 7.74 -2.61 6.75
CA LEU A 72 9.19 -2.74 7.00
C LEU A 72 9.99 -1.63 6.31
N THR A 73 9.43 -1.02 5.26
CA THR A 73 10.04 0.05 4.48
C THR A 73 8.96 0.97 3.93
N THR A 74 9.34 2.19 3.55
CA THR A 74 8.49 3.12 2.81
C THR A 74 8.59 2.87 1.30
N VAL A 75 7.58 3.29 0.54
CA VAL A 75 7.52 3.15 -0.93
C VAL A 75 8.63 3.95 -1.65
N ASN A 76 9.22 4.92 -0.96
CA ASN A 76 10.33 5.74 -1.46
C ASN A 76 11.71 5.20 -1.05
N GLY A 77 11.79 4.16 -0.22
CA GLY A 77 13.05 3.57 0.21
C GLY A 77 13.59 2.52 -0.76
N LEU A 78 14.92 2.39 -0.87
CA LEU A 78 15.55 1.29 -1.63
C LEU A 78 15.25 -0.10 -1.04
N GLY A 79 14.87 -0.16 0.25
CA GLY A 79 14.53 -1.40 0.96
C GLY A 79 13.29 -2.13 0.41
N ILE A 80 12.52 -1.51 -0.50
CA ILE A 80 11.43 -2.19 -1.21
C ILE A 80 11.95 -3.28 -2.15
N PHE A 81 13.21 -3.18 -2.59
CA PHE A 81 13.82 -4.15 -3.50
C PHE A 81 14.72 -5.15 -2.75
N PRO A 82 14.85 -6.38 -3.26
CA PRO A 82 15.84 -7.32 -2.75
C PRO A 82 17.25 -6.84 -3.14
N HIS A 83 18.14 -6.67 -2.17
CA HIS A 83 19.54 -6.32 -2.43
C HIS A 83 20.41 -7.54 -2.81
N ALA A 84 19.89 -8.75 -2.62
CA ALA A 84 20.57 -9.99 -2.96
C ALA A 84 19.55 -11.05 -3.41
N TRP A 85 19.99 -11.97 -4.28
CA TRP A 85 19.19 -13.10 -4.76
C TRP A 85 18.69 -14.01 -3.62
N SER A 86 19.46 -14.11 -2.53
CA SER A 86 19.09 -14.90 -1.34
C SER A 86 17.86 -14.38 -0.60
N LEU A 87 17.43 -13.15 -0.84
CA LEU A 87 16.18 -12.62 -0.28
C LEU A 87 14.93 -13.05 -1.05
N LEU A 88 15.11 -13.48 -2.30
CA LEU A 88 14.04 -14.04 -3.12
C LEU A 88 13.89 -15.55 -2.91
N GLU A 89 14.97 -16.25 -2.56
CA GLU A 89 14.98 -17.70 -2.36
C GLU A 89 14.84 -18.07 -0.86
N PRO A 90 14.05 -19.09 -0.47
CA PRO A 90 13.18 -19.93 -1.31
C PRO A 90 11.75 -19.40 -1.47
N TYR A 91 11.41 -18.28 -0.82
CA TYR A 91 10.00 -17.88 -0.63
C TYR A 91 9.33 -17.38 -1.92
N TYR A 92 10.07 -16.68 -2.78
CA TYR A 92 9.56 -16.13 -4.04
C TYR A 92 10.10 -16.88 -5.26
N LEU A 93 11.34 -17.36 -5.18
CA LEU A 93 12.00 -18.13 -6.23
C LEU A 93 12.46 -19.49 -5.68
N PRO A 94 12.40 -20.56 -6.50
CA PRO A 94 12.89 -21.86 -6.09
C PRO A 94 14.40 -21.80 -5.82
N SER A 95 14.82 -22.29 -4.66
CA SER A 95 16.25 -22.40 -4.33
C SER A 95 16.89 -23.53 -5.13
N CYS A 96 18.00 -23.24 -5.81
CA CYS A 96 18.87 -24.25 -6.43
C CYS A 96 20.13 -24.40 -5.58
N ASN A 97 20.27 -25.52 -4.87
CA ASN A 97 21.46 -25.78 -4.06
C ASN A 97 22.66 -26.18 -4.95
N TYR A 98 23.86 -26.10 -4.39
CA TYR A 98 25.10 -26.38 -5.12
C TYR A 98 25.20 -27.82 -5.66
N SER A 99 24.67 -28.81 -4.91
CA SER A 99 24.67 -30.22 -5.35
C SER A 99 23.82 -30.40 -6.60
N ASP A 100 22.63 -29.80 -6.63
CA ASP A 100 21.68 -29.95 -7.71
C ASP A 100 22.11 -29.15 -8.95
N GLU A 101 22.76 -28.00 -8.74
CA GLU A 101 23.44 -27.26 -9.79
C GLU A 101 24.56 -28.09 -10.45
N GLN A 102 25.44 -28.72 -9.67
CA GLN A 102 26.53 -29.55 -10.21
C GLN A 102 26.03 -30.77 -10.98
N LYS A 103 24.85 -31.30 -10.60
CA LYS A 103 24.19 -32.41 -11.31
C LYS A 103 23.38 -31.94 -12.52
N GLY A 104 23.30 -30.64 -12.78
CA GLY A 104 22.52 -30.07 -13.89
C GLY A 104 21.00 -30.20 -13.71
N LEU A 105 20.52 -30.43 -12.48
CA LEU A 105 19.09 -30.60 -12.17
C LEU A 105 18.35 -29.25 -12.09
N CYS A 106 19.08 -28.18 -11.76
CA CYS A 106 18.53 -26.83 -11.69
C CYS A 106 19.57 -25.77 -12.09
N LEU A 107 19.07 -24.60 -12.48
CA LEU A 107 19.88 -23.41 -12.75
C LEU A 107 19.58 -22.33 -11.69
N PRO A 108 20.55 -21.89 -10.87
CA PRO A 108 20.34 -20.86 -9.85
C PRO A 108 19.79 -19.57 -10.44
N SER A 109 18.84 -18.92 -9.77
CA SER A 109 18.15 -17.70 -10.25
C SER A 109 19.10 -16.60 -10.70
N ARG A 110 20.27 -16.53 -10.06
CA ARG A 110 21.34 -15.58 -10.34
C ARG A 110 22.13 -15.86 -11.63
N LYS A 111 22.08 -17.07 -12.21
CA LYS A 111 22.87 -17.43 -13.41
C LYS A 111 22.10 -17.29 -14.71
N THR A 112 22.80 -16.86 -15.76
CA THR A 112 22.31 -16.89 -17.16
C THR A 112 22.34 -18.32 -17.72
N PRO A 113 21.67 -18.59 -18.86
CA PRO A 113 21.73 -19.89 -19.53
C PRO A 113 23.14 -20.30 -19.94
N TRP A 114 24.02 -19.33 -20.19
CA TRP A 114 25.43 -19.53 -20.52
C TRP A 114 26.36 -19.50 -19.28
N GLY A 115 25.81 -19.59 -18.07
CA GLY A 115 26.57 -19.86 -16.85
C GLY A 115 27.23 -18.66 -16.17
N THR A 116 27.01 -17.44 -16.66
CA THR A 116 27.52 -16.21 -16.04
C THR A 116 26.56 -15.68 -14.98
N GLU A 117 27.09 -15.04 -13.94
CA GLU A 117 26.30 -14.48 -12.84
C GLU A 117 25.72 -13.10 -13.17
N MET A 118 24.41 -12.93 -12.95
CA MET A 118 23.68 -11.68 -13.07
C MET A 118 23.84 -10.86 -11.79
N GLN A 119 24.03 -9.55 -11.96
CA GLN A 119 24.28 -8.63 -10.84
C GLN A 119 23.04 -7.78 -10.55
N ILE A 120 22.73 -7.63 -9.27
CA ILE A 120 21.68 -6.72 -8.79
C ILE A 120 22.35 -5.42 -8.35
N THR A 121 21.77 -4.30 -8.75
CA THR A 121 22.18 -2.97 -8.27
C THR A 121 20.95 -2.15 -7.92
N LEU A 122 20.97 -1.51 -6.75
CA LEU A 122 19.89 -0.63 -6.30
C LEU A 122 20.35 0.82 -6.43
N ALA A 123 19.51 1.67 -7.00
CA ALA A 123 19.80 3.08 -7.16
C ALA A 123 18.51 3.89 -7.13
N TYR A 124 18.63 5.19 -6.92
CA TYR A 124 17.56 6.13 -7.19
C TYR A 124 17.60 6.53 -8.66
N SER A 125 16.42 6.77 -9.26
CA SER A 125 16.34 7.34 -10.59
C SER A 125 17.05 8.70 -10.65
N ALA A 126 17.62 9.02 -11.81
CA ALA A 126 18.34 10.27 -12.02
C ALA A 126 17.40 11.49 -12.12
N ASP A 127 16.08 11.27 -12.12
CA ASP A 127 15.05 12.31 -12.26
C ASP A 127 14.93 13.17 -11.00
N ALA A 128 14.34 14.37 -11.14
CA ALA A 128 14.12 15.30 -10.03
C ALA A 128 13.34 14.68 -8.85
N ASN A 129 12.43 13.74 -9.14
CA ASN A 129 11.60 13.06 -8.15
C ASN A 129 12.29 11.87 -7.45
N ARG A 130 13.52 11.50 -7.87
CA ARG A 130 14.38 10.45 -7.28
C ARG A 130 13.62 9.27 -6.65
N PHE A 131 13.06 8.41 -7.49
CA PHE A 131 12.35 7.21 -7.01
C PHE A 131 13.26 5.98 -7.03
N PRO A 132 13.09 5.02 -6.09
CA PRO A 132 13.94 3.84 -6.03
C PRO A 132 13.73 2.95 -7.27
N GLN A 133 14.83 2.39 -7.78
CA GLN A 133 14.88 1.46 -8.90
C GLN A 133 15.87 0.33 -8.62
N MET A 134 15.57 -0.85 -9.16
CA MET A 134 16.47 -2.00 -9.18
C MET A 134 16.92 -2.25 -10.62
N THR A 135 18.20 -2.47 -10.83
CA THR A 135 18.77 -2.88 -12.12
C THR A 135 19.34 -4.29 -12.00
N ILE A 136 18.91 -5.19 -12.89
CA ILE A 136 19.55 -6.49 -13.10
C ILE A 136 20.45 -6.38 -14.32
N SER A 137 21.76 -6.55 -14.11
CA SER A 137 22.75 -6.59 -15.19
C SER A 137 22.97 -8.03 -15.62
N ILE A 138 22.62 -8.33 -16.86
CA ILE A 138 22.73 -9.64 -17.51
C ILE A 138 23.95 -9.59 -18.43
N PRO A 139 25.11 -10.13 -18.02
CA PRO A 139 26.31 -10.14 -18.85
C PRO A 139 26.10 -11.02 -20.08
N MET A 140 26.38 -10.49 -21.27
CA MET A 140 26.20 -11.23 -22.52
C MET A 140 27.47 -12.01 -22.89
N GLN A 141 27.31 -13.04 -23.73
CA GLN A 141 28.43 -13.74 -24.34
C GLN A 141 29.37 -12.76 -25.10
N PRO A 142 30.67 -13.11 -25.26
CA PRO A 142 31.64 -12.29 -25.98
C PRO A 142 31.16 -11.90 -27.39
N LYS A 143 31.53 -10.70 -27.84
CA LYS A 143 31.21 -10.21 -29.18
C LYS A 143 32.17 -10.83 -30.21
N ASN A 144 31.95 -12.09 -30.55
CA ASN A 144 32.68 -12.82 -31.59
C ASN A 144 31.71 -13.50 -32.57
N ASP A 145 32.22 -13.94 -33.72
CA ASP A 145 31.39 -14.57 -34.77
C ASP A 145 30.75 -15.89 -34.32
N THR A 146 31.36 -16.56 -33.33
CA THR A 146 30.85 -17.83 -32.78
C THR A 146 29.52 -17.65 -32.07
N PHE A 147 29.35 -16.57 -31.32
CA PHE A 147 28.16 -16.32 -30.50
C PHE A 147 27.23 -15.25 -31.09
N ALA A 148 27.55 -14.67 -32.25
CA ALA A 148 26.80 -13.55 -32.83
C ALA A 148 25.30 -13.84 -32.94
N LEU A 149 24.95 -15.03 -33.46
CA LEU A 149 23.56 -15.39 -33.71
C LEU A 149 22.78 -15.73 -32.42
N GLU A 150 23.40 -16.43 -31.47
CA GLU A 150 22.82 -16.73 -30.15
C GLU A 150 22.61 -15.43 -29.35
N ARG A 151 23.60 -14.54 -29.38
CA ARG A 151 23.55 -13.22 -28.76
C ARG A 151 22.40 -12.39 -29.31
N ASP A 152 22.23 -12.32 -30.63
CA ASP A 152 21.14 -11.56 -31.26
C ASP A 152 19.76 -12.12 -30.89
N ALA A 153 19.65 -13.44 -30.74
CA ALA A 153 18.42 -14.08 -30.27
C ALA A 153 18.07 -13.66 -28.83
N TYR A 154 19.04 -13.68 -27.91
CA TYR A 154 18.81 -13.23 -26.52
C TYR A 154 18.56 -11.72 -26.41
N ILE A 155 19.28 -10.88 -27.17
CA ILE A 155 19.03 -9.43 -27.19
C ILE A 155 17.60 -9.16 -27.69
N SER A 156 17.19 -9.80 -28.78
CA SER A 156 15.85 -9.64 -29.35
C SER A 156 14.74 -10.15 -28.41
N ALA A 157 14.97 -11.27 -27.72
CA ALA A 157 14.01 -11.82 -26.77
C ALA A 157 13.89 -10.92 -25.54
N LEU A 158 15.00 -10.60 -24.88
CA LEU A 158 15.02 -9.82 -23.64
C LEU A 158 14.66 -8.35 -23.87
N GLY A 159 14.95 -7.79 -25.05
CA GLY A 159 14.54 -6.44 -25.44
C GLY A 159 13.02 -6.22 -25.43
N LYS A 160 12.21 -7.30 -25.42
CA LYS A 160 10.75 -7.23 -25.25
C LYS A 160 10.31 -6.99 -23.81
N LEU A 161 11.19 -7.22 -22.83
CA LEU A 161 10.90 -6.95 -21.43
C LEU A 161 10.93 -5.44 -21.16
N PRO A 162 9.97 -4.89 -20.40
CA PRO A 162 9.93 -3.48 -20.08
C PRO A 162 11.16 -3.07 -19.24
N GLY A 163 11.69 -1.88 -19.50
CA GLY A 163 12.87 -1.36 -18.78
C GLY A 163 14.20 -1.96 -19.22
N THR A 164 14.22 -2.74 -20.31
CA THR A 164 15.45 -3.34 -20.83
C THR A 164 16.21 -2.36 -21.72
N ARG A 165 17.54 -2.28 -21.52
CA ARG A 165 18.46 -1.51 -22.36
C ARG A 165 19.78 -2.24 -22.52
N MET A 166 20.41 -2.08 -23.67
CA MET A 166 21.76 -2.61 -23.89
C MET A 166 22.81 -1.62 -23.37
N ASP A 167 23.77 -2.12 -22.58
CA ASP A 167 24.98 -1.39 -22.20
C ASP A 167 26.14 -1.96 -23.01
N GLU A 168 26.47 -1.28 -24.11
CA GLU A 168 27.55 -1.71 -25.00
C GLU A 168 28.92 -1.67 -24.32
N SER A 169 29.14 -0.74 -23.38
CA SER A 169 30.42 -0.57 -22.70
C SER A 169 30.76 -1.75 -21.79
N LYS A 170 29.75 -2.35 -21.17
CA LYS A 170 29.88 -3.50 -20.26
C LYS A 170 29.55 -4.83 -20.91
N ASN A 171 29.18 -4.82 -22.20
CA ASN A 171 28.66 -5.98 -22.91
C ASN A 171 27.53 -6.69 -22.14
N ALA A 172 26.55 -5.94 -21.64
CA ALA A 172 25.50 -6.46 -20.77
C ALA A 172 24.13 -5.85 -21.11
N ILE A 173 23.08 -6.64 -20.90
CA ILE A 173 21.71 -6.14 -20.94
C ILE A 173 21.35 -5.69 -19.52
N GLN A 174 20.89 -4.46 -19.38
CA GLN A 174 20.39 -3.92 -18.12
C GLN A 174 18.86 -3.93 -18.13
N LEU A 175 18.26 -4.62 -17.17
CA LEU A 175 16.83 -4.65 -16.93
C LEU A 175 16.51 -3.77 -15.72
N VAL A 176 15.86 -2.64 -15.95
CA VAL A 176 15.46 -1.70 -14.90
C VAL A 176 14.03 -2.00 -14.45
N ILE A 177 13.86 -2.25 -13.16
CA ILE A 177 12.60 -2.51 -12.49
C ILE A 177 12.30 -1.31 -11.60
N SER A 178 11.26 -0.57 -11.94
CA SER A 178 10.76 0.55 -11.14
C SER A 178 9.86 0.04 -10.01
N ARG A 179 9.68 0.89 -8.99
CA ARG A 179 8.73 0.63 -7.92
C ARG A 179 7.30 0.43 -8.45
N LEU A 180 6.48 -0.36 -7.77
CA LEU A 180 5.07 -0.53 -8.13
C LEU A 180 4.25 0.74 -7.85
N ASP A 181 3.53 1.24 -8.86
CA ASP A 181 2.62 2.38 -8.70
C ASP A 181 1.51 2.10 -7.66
N ASN A 182 1.04 0.84 -7.59
CA ASN A 182 0.04 0.42 -6.61
C ASN A 182 0.57 0.42 -5.16
N ALA A 183 1.89 0.36 -4.94
CA ALA A 183 2.45 0.44 -3.59
C ALA A 183 2.23 1.84 -2.97
N ILE A 184 2.18 2.89 -3.80
CA ILE A 184 1.89 4.26 -3.38
C ILE A 184 0.49 4.36 -2.77
N GLN A 185 -0.47 3.57 -3.26
CA GLN A 185 -1.84 3.55 -2.71
C GLN A 185 -1.89 2.91 -1.32
N HIS A 186 -0.93 2.05 -0.95
CA HIS A 186 -0.92 1.42 0.37
C HIS A 186 -0.25 2.27 1.46
N ASP A 187 0.57 3.25 1.10
CA ASP A 187 1.24 4.17 2.05
C ASP A 187 0.25 5.20 2.63
N GLY A 188 -0.82 5.53 1.89
CA GLY A 188 -1.84 6.51 2.29
C GLY A 188 -3.08 5.92 2.97
N VAL A 189 -3.14 4.60 3.20
CA VAL A 189 -4.37 3.93 3.66
C VAL A 189 -4.20 3.34 5.05
N VAL A 190 -5.08 3.75 5.97
CA VAL A 190 -5.19 3.14 7.31
C VAL A 190 -5.65 1.69 7.13
N LYS A 191 -4.86 0.72 7.62
CA LYS A 191 -5.24 -0.70 7.54
C LYS A 191 -6.57 -0.94 8.25
N ARG A 192 -7.44 -1.75 7.65
CA ARG A 192 -8.73 -2.16 8.24
C ARG A 192 -8.59 -2.76 9.64
N SER A 193 -7.48 -3.44 9.91
CA SER A 193 -7.19 -4.05 11.22
C SER A 193 -6.74 -3.04 12.28
N GLY A 194 -6.39 -1.81 11.91
CA GLY A 194 -5.84 -0.79 12.82
C GLY A 194 -4.44 -1.08 13.38
N ASN A 195 -3.96 -2.32 13.27
CA ASN A 195 -2.65 -2.73 13.79
C ASN A 195 -1.52 -2.04 13.00
N ASN A 196 -0.72 -1.25 13.71
CA ASN A 196 0.35 -0.40 13.18
C ASN A 196 -0.11 0.69 12.20
N SER A 197 -1.38 1.11 12.27
CA SER A 197 -1.90 2.27 11.52
C SER A 197 -2.10 3.45 12.46
N THR A 198 -1.05 3.82 13.20
CA THR A 198 -1.12 5.05 14.01
C THR A 198 -1.15 6.22 13.05
N LEU A 199 -2.22 7.00 13.08
CA LEU A 199 -2.27 8.28 12.40
C LEU A 199 -1.16 9.15 12.98
N THR A 200 -0.15 9.47 12.16
CA THR A 200 1.00 10.30 12.55
C THR A 200 0.70 11.79 12.48
N GLY A 201 -0.50 12.15 12.00
CA GLY A 201 -1.05 13.49 11.97
C GLY A 201 -2.57 13.46 12.01
N ASP A 202 -3.17 14.64 11.94
CA ASP A 202 -4.63 14.77 11.92
C ASP A 202 -5.20 14.10 10.66
N TRP A 203 -6.26 13.31 10.83
CA TRP A 203 -7.02 12.81 9.70
C TRP A 203 -8.02 13.87 9.27
N ASP A 204 -7.63 14.68 8.29
CA ASP A 204 -8.57 15.56 7.58
C ASP A 204 -9.44 14.68 6.66
N THR A 205 -10.73 14.58 6.97
CA THR A 205 -11.71 13.89 6.10
C THR A 205 -11.98 14.67 4.81
N GLY A 206 -11.38 15.85 4.64
CA GLY A 206 -11.50 16.74 3.51
C GLY A 206 -12.74 17.63 3.63
N GLY A 207 -12.55 18.95 3.74
CA GLY A 207 -13.60 19.96 3.52
C GLY A 207 -15.03 19.61 4.02
N LYS A 208 -16.00 19.55 3.09
CA LYS A 208 -17.44 19.33 3.35
C LYS A 208 -17.82 17.88 3.70
N PHE A 209 -16.86 17.00 3.98
CA PHE A 209 -17.15 15.60 4.27
C PHE A 209 -17.29 15.35 5.77
N ALA A 210 -18.22 14.48 6.12
CA ALA A 210 -18.42 13.99 7.48
C ALA A 210 -18.03 12.51 7.55
N ILE A 211 -17.71 12.03 8.75
CA ILE A 211 -17.61 10.58 9.01
C ILE A 211 -19.03 10.01 8.89
N THR A 212 -19.36 9.46 7.72
CA THR A 212 -20.66 8.86 7.42
C THR A 212 -20.59 7.33 7.55
N ASN A 213 -21.73 6.67 7.81
CA ASN A 213 -21.83 5.22 8.01
C ASN A 213 -21.03 4.65 9.20
N ALA A 214 -20.64 5.49 10.16
CA ALA A 214 -20.11 5.02 11.45
C ALA A 214 -21.27 4.73 12.41
N LYS A 215 -21.30 3.52 12.99
CA LYS A 215 -22.31 3.15 13.99
C LYS A 215 -22.12 3.89 15.32
N ASP A 216 -20.87 3.96 15.79
CA ASP A 216 -20.49 4.65 17.02
C ASP A 216 -19.08 5.23 16.87
N VAL A 217 -18.84 6.38 17.53
CA VAL A 217 -17.51 7.01 17.62
C VAL A 217 -17.16 7.13 19.09
N MET A 218 -16.06 6.50 19.51
CA MET A 218 -15.58 6.52 20.89
C MET A 218 -14.35 7.41 21.00
N ILE A 219 -14.34 8.31 21.98
CA ILE A 219 -13.16 9.11 22.34
C ILE A 219 -12.52 8.51 23.60
N ARG A 220 -11.19 8.40 23.60
CA ARG A 220 -10.42 8.00 24.78
C ARG A 220 -10.25 9.20 25.73
N ASN A 221 -10.61 8.99 26.99
CA ASN A 221 -10.39 9.92 28.08
C ASN A 221 -8.93 9.86 28.58
N HIS A 222 -8.50 10.88 29.34
CA HIS A 222 -7.13 10.93 29.88
C HIS A 222 -6.77 9.73 30.78
N ASP A 223 -7.77 9.07 31.38
CA ASP A 223 -7.59 7.90 32.25
C ASP A 223 -7.65 6.56 31.49
N GLY A 224 -7.70 6.60 30.16
CA GLY A 224 -7.77 5.41 29.29
C GLY A 224 -9.18 4.84 29.07
N SER A 225 -10.19 5.32 29.81
CA SER A 225 -11.59 4.94 29.55
C SER A 225 -12.07 5.51 28.21
N GLN A 226 -13.17 4.97 27.67
CA GLN A 226 -13.74 5.42 26.40
C GLN A 226 -15.15 5.99 26.60
N ARG A 227 -15.47 7.06 25.86
CA ARG A 227 -16.76 7.74 25.88
C ARG A 227 -17.36 7.79 24.49
N ASN A 228 -18.62 7.40 24.35
CA ASN A 228 -19.33 7.50 23.07
C ASN A 228 -19.73 8.95 22.78
N LEU A 229 -19.38 9.45 21.60
CA LEU A 229 -19.72 10.79 21.15
C LEU A 229 -21.25 10.96 20.97
N ALA A 230 -21.95 9.91 20.52
CA ALA A 230 -23.38 9.99 20.22
C ALA A 230 -24.24 10.19 21.47
N THR A 231 -23.87 9.56 22.59
CA THR A 231 -24.68 9.59 23.82
C THR A 231 -24.14 10.55 24.87
N ALA A 232 -22.91 11.04 24.72
CA ALA A 232 -22.21 11.65 25.84
C ALA A 232 -21.45 12.93 25.47
N VAL A 233 -21.84 13.66 24.43
CA VAL A 233 -21.36 15.05 24.26
C VAL A 233 -21.95 15.95 25.34
N ILE A 234 -23.20 15.69 25.74
CA ILE A 234 -23.89 16.36 26.84
C ILE A 234 -24.71 15.31 27.61
N ASP A 235 -24.43 15.12 28.89
CA ASP A 235 -25.26 14.28 29.77
C ASP A 235 -26.18 15.19 30.58
N THR A 236 -27.50 15.00 30.48
CA THR A 236 -28.49 15.86 31.13
C THR A 236 -29.44 15.02 31.98
N PHE A 237 -29.55 15.38 33.26
CA PHE A 237 -30.41 14.69 34.22
C PHE A 237 -30.91 15.65 35.29
N VAL A 238 -31.78 15.16 36.17
CA VAL A 238 -32.37 15.93 37.27
C VAL A 238 -31.68 15.58 38.57
N ALA A 239 -31.26 16.60 39.32
CA ALA A 239 -30.68 16.47 40.65
C ALA A 239 -31.45 17.33 41.65
N LYS A 240 -31.43 16.95 42.92
CA LYS A 240 -32.04 17.69 44.04
C LYS A 240 -31.02 18.60 44.71
N HIS A 241 -31.51 19.56 45.48
CA HIS A 241 -30.66 20.32 46.39
C HIS A 241 -29.86 19.34 47.29
N GLY A 242 -28.55 19.56 47.40
CA GLY A 242 -27.64 18.74 48.20
C GLY A 242 -27.11 17.50 47.48
N ASP A 243 -27.61 17.17 46.29
CA ASP A 243 -27.11 16.03 45.53
C ASP A 243 -25.67 16.23 45.08
N ARG A 244 -24.93 15.12 45.08
CA ARG A 244 -23.54 15.06 44.61
C ARG A 244 -23.52 14.57 43.16
N VAL A 245 -22.90 15.35 42.30
CA VAL A 245 -22.71 15.04 40.89
C VAL A 245 -21.23 14.84 40.61
N ASN A 246 -20.84 13.64 40.19
CA ASN A 246 -19.44 13.33 39.88
C ASN A 246 -18.97 14.07 38.62
N LYS A 247 -17.71 14.50 38.62
CA LYS A 247 -17.11 15.13 37.44
C LYS A 247 -16.96 14.09 36.31
N PRO A 248 -17.38 14.41 35.07
CA PRO A 248 -17.14 13.51 33.95
C PRO A 248 -15.65 13.39 33.68
N LYS A 249 -15.25 12.22 33.18
CA LYS A 249 -13.89 11.99 32.68
C LYS A 249 -13.79 12.62 31.30
N CYS A 250 -12.90 13.61 31.16
CA CYS A 250 -12.70 14.31 29.90
C CYS A 250 -11.44 13.83 29.16
N PRO A 251 -11.42 13.91 27.82
CA PRO A 251 -10.21 13.76 27.01
C PRO A 251 -9.10 14.73 27.39
N THR A 252 -7.88 14.44 26.98
CA THR A 252 -6.71 15.30 27.20
C THR A 252 -6.99 16.72 26.66
N HIS A 253 -6.53 17.75 27.38
CA HIS A 253 -6.75 19.18 27.09
C HIS A 253 -8.18 19.71 27.28
N LEU A 254 -9.11 18.89 27.77
CA LEU A 254 -10.45 19.33 28.16
C LEU A 254 -10.63 19.19 29.68
N LYS A 255 -11.41 20.11 30.27
CA LYS A 255 -11.81 20.07 31.68
C LYS A 255 -13.30 19.77 31.84
N PRO A 256 -13.69 19.07 32.92
CA PRO A 256 -15.09 18.85 33.25
C PRO A 256 -15.78 20.17 33.63
N ASP A 257 -16.98 20.37 33.11
CA ASP A 257 -17.84 21.52 33.41
C ASP A 257 -19.29 21.09 33.65
N ILE A 258 -20.01 21.91 34.41
CA ILE A 258 -21.38 21.68 34.84
C ILE A 258 -22.22 22.94 34.61
N GLN A 259 -23.35 22.77 33.96
CA GLN A 259 -24.38 23.80 33.84
C GLN A 259 -25.62 23.34 34.60
N VAL A 260 -26.20 24.26 35.39
CA VAL A 260 -27.41 24.02 36.17
C VAL A 260 -28.50 25.00 35.79
N ALA A 261 -29.73 24.52 35.73
CA ALA A 261 -30.92 25.32 35.51
C ALA A 261 -32.04 24.85 36.45
N ILE A 262 -32.86 25.78 36.95
CA ILE A 262 -33.98 25.43 37.82
C ILE A 262 -34.99 24.61 37.01
N LYS A 263 -35.30 23.38 37.47
CA LYS A 263 -36.35 22.57 36.87
C LYS A 263 -37.69 22.85 37.55
N GLY A 264 -37.69 22.86 38.88
CA GLY A 264 -38.91 23.08 39.64
C GLY A 264 -38.63 23.30 41.12
N VAL A 265 -39.39 24.21 41.70
CA VAL A 265 -39.31 24.58 43.10
C VAL A 265 -40.50 23.92 43.81
N PHE A 266 -40.22 22.84 44.54
CA PHE A 266 -41.24 22.07 45.25
C PHE A 266 -40.75 21.74 46.66
N PRO A 267 -41.42 22.27 47.72
CA PRO A 267 -41.04 21.97 49.08
C PRO A 267 -41.24 20.47 49.35
N HIS A 268 -40.15 19.72 49.53
CA HIS A 268 -40.23 18.25 49.64
C HIS A 268 -40.82 17.80 50.97
N SER A 269 -40.58 18.55 52.04
CA SER A 269 -41.10 18.26 53.37
C SER A 269 -42.50 18.83 53.61
N GLU A 270 -42.90 19.87 52.87
CA GLU A 270 -44.03 20.73 53.24
C GLU A 270 -44.77 21.35 52.02
N ALA A 271 -44.96 20.58 50.94
CA ALA A 271 -45.51 21.06 49.66
C ALA A 271 -46.80 21.89 49.77
N ASN A 272 -47.67 21.61 50.75
CA ASN A 272 -48.95 22.29 50.95
C ASN A 272 -48.88 23.55 51.82
N ARG A 273 -47.71 23.94 52.34
CA ARG A 273 -47.56 25.05 53.30
C ARG A 273 -47.04 26.34 52.70
N PHE A 274 -46.84 26.42 51.38
CA PHE A 274 -46.35 27.64 50.72
C PHE A 274 -47.25 28.07 49.54
N ASN A 275 -47.47 29.39 49.39
CA ASN A 275 -48.35 29.96 48.35
C ASN A 275 -47.58 30.64 47.21
N GLU A 276 -46.41 31.20 47.50
CA GLU A 276 -45.65 32.04 46.57
C GLU A 276 -44.16 31.70 46.67
N VAL A 277 -43.45 31.84 45.55
CA VAL A 277 -42.00 31.65 45.45
C VAL A 277 -41.36 32.85 44.75
N SER A 278 -40.19 33.28 45.23
CA SER A 278 -39.44 34.41 44.66
C SER A 278 -37.93 34.22 44.83
N MET A 279 -37.14 35.04 44.13
CA MET A 279 -35.68 35.13 44.23
C MET A 279 -34.99 33.76 44.21
N GLN A 280 -35.17 33.04 43.10
CA GLN A 280 -34.68 31.67 42.95
C GLN A 280 -33.28 31.64 42.32
N LYS A 281 -32.40 30.78 42.84
CA LYS A 281 -31.04 30.62 42.34
C LYS A 281 -30.61 29.15 42.35
N ALA A 282 -30.30 28.61 41.17
CA ALA A 282 -29.55 27.36 41.05
C ALA A 282 -28.04 27.67 41.01
N TYR A 283 -27.25 26.85 41.69
CA TYR A 283 -25.78 26.98 41.72
C TYR A 283 -25.12 25.63 41.91
N THR A 284 -23.80 25.61 41.77
CA THR A 284 -22.97 24.44 42.04
C THR A 284 -21.81 24.83 42.94
N THR A 285 -21.46 23.96 43.88
CA THR A 285 -20.28 24.11 44.73
C THR A 285 -19.23 23.09 44.29
N PRO A 286 -18.07 23.51 43.77
CA PRO A 286 -17.06 22.58 43.25
C PRO A 286 -16.23 21.94 44.37
N TYR A 287 -16.05 20.63 44.28
CA TYR A 287 -15.06 19.85 45.04
C TYR A 287 -14.07 19.19 44.07
N THR A 288 -13.08 18.45 44.59
CA THR A 288 -12.06 17.80 43.74
C THR A 288 -12.68 16.88 42.69
N ASN A 289 -13.55 15.95 43.10
CA ASN A 289 -14.08 14.88 42.24
C ASN A 289 -15.58 15.02 41.89
N TYR A 290 -16.28 15.97 42.51
CA TYR A 290 -17.72 16.15 42.34
C TYR A 290 -18.13 17.61 42.50
N TRP A 291 -19.37 17.92 42.15
CA TRP A 291 -20.07 19.16 42.48
C TRP A 291 -21.23 18.85 43.41
N VAL A 292 -21.55 19.78 44.30
CA VAL A 292 -22.81 19.74 45.07
C VAL A 292 -23.78 20.71 44.43
N ILE A 293 -24.99 20.24 44.14
CA ILE A 293 -26.04 21.03 43.52
C ILE A 293 -26.78 21.83 44.59
N GLY A 294 -26.95 23.12 44.32
CA GLY A 294 -27.68 24.03 45.19
C GLY A 294 -28.87 24.65 44.47
N LEU A 295 -29.97 24.75 45.22
CA LEU A 295 -31.15 25.52 44.85
C LEU A 295 -31.60 26.28 46.10
N ASP A 296 -31.58 27.60 46.02
CA ASP A 296 -32.01 28.49 47.07
C ASP A 296 -33.16 29.36 46.55
N TYR A 297 -34.18 29.57 47.37
CA TYR A 297 -35.31 30.43 47.04
C TYR A 297 -36.04 30.93 48.30
N TYR A 298 -36.88 31.95 48.14
CA TYR A 298 -37.76 32.42 49.19
C TYR A 298 -39.20 31.96 48.93
N ALA A 299 -39.89 31.52 49.98
CA ALA A 299 -41.28 31.08 49.93
C ALA A 299 -42.14 31.72 51.02
N VAL A 300 -43.41 32.05 50.71
CA VAL A 300 -44.36 32.56 51.71
C VAL A 300 -45.08 31.41 52.38
N ASN A 301 -44.91 31.26 53.69
CA ASN A 301 -45.61 30.27 54.49
C ASN A 301 -47.10 30.64 54.64
N LYS A 302 -48.00 29.72 54.31
CA LYS A 302 -49.47 29.94 54.29
C LYS A 302 -50.06 30.33 55.64
N ILE A 303 -49.50 29.82 56.74
CA ILE A 303 -50.06 30.00 58.08
C ILE A 303 -49.55 31.29 58.70
N SER A 304 -48.24 31.57 58.54
CA SER A 304 -47.60 32.73 59.17
C SER A 304 -47.53 33.97 58.29
N SER A 305 -47.80 33.84 56.98
CA SER A 305 -47.63 34.90 55.97
C SER A 305 -46.23 35.52 55.95
N LYS A 306 -45.22 34.81 56.46
CA LYS A 306 -43.82 35.24 56.49
C LYS A 306 -43.04 34.60 55.36
N TRP A 307 -42.08 35.36 54.83
CA TRP A 307 -41.06 34.84 53.92
C TRP A 307 -40.10 33.93 54.69
N VAL A 308 -39.91 32.74 54.17
CA VAL A 308 -38.98 31.73 54.69
C VAL A 308 -37.98 31.41 53.58
N PHE A 309 -36.71 31.30 53.97
CA PHE A 309 -35.64 30.90 53.07
C PHE A 309 -35.58 29.37 52.99
N MET A 310 -35.54 28.86 51.76
CA MET A 310 -35.71 27.43 51.46
C MET A 310 -34.53 26.91 50.63
N HIS A 311 -34.21 25.63 50.85
CA HIS A 311 -33.05 24.92 50.31
C HIS A 311 -33.46 23.54 49.80
N ASP A 312 -34.46 23.48 48.92
CA ASP A 312 -34.98 22.25 48.34
C ASP A 312 -35.53 22.46 46.93
N GLY A 313 -36.00 21.37 46.31
CA GLY A 313 -36.47 21.35 44.93
C GLY A 313 -35.51 20.64 43.97
N GLU A 314 -35.76 20.82 42.67
CA GLU A 314 -35.11 20.08 41.59
C GLU A 314 -34.44 21.02 40.59
N VAL A 315 -33.25 20.61 40.15
CA VAL A 315 -32.38 21.32 39.22
C VAL A 315 -32.09 20.38 38.04
N SER A 316 -32.20 20.90 36.83
CA SER A 316 -31.68 20.26 35.62
C SER A 316 -30.17 20.48 35.56
N VAL A 317 -29.42 19.38 35.51
CA VAL A 317 -27.95 19.36 35.46
C VAL A 317 -27.52 18.91 34.08
N SER A 318 -26.57 19.63 33.48
CA SER A 318 -25.97 19.32 32.20
C SER A 318 -24.45 19.24 32.34
N LEU A 319 -23.88 18.06 32.10
CA LEU A 319 -22.45 17.79 32.19
C LEU A 319 -21.79 17.83 30.82
N ARG A 320 -20.65 18.54 30.73
CA ARG A 320 -19.89 18.70 29.49
C ARG A 320 -18.38 18.73 29.75
N CYS A 321 -17.61 18.62 28.67
CA CYS A 321 -16.16 18.84 28.67
C CYS A 321 -15.87 20.07 27.83
N ILE A 322 -15.17 21.06 28.40
CA ILE A 322 -14.85 22.32 27.72
C ILE A 322 -13.33 22.46 27.58
N PRO A 323 -12.84 23.28 26.63
CA PRO A 323 -11.43 23.64 26.55
C PRO A 323 -10.92 24.22 27.87
N ASN A 324 -9.66 23.89 28.23
CA ASN A 324 -8.98 24.43 29.39
C ASN A 324 -8.95 25.97 29.38
#